data_AF-A0A2D8P3K9-F1
#
_entry.id   AF-A0A2D8P3K9-F1
#
_cell.length_a   1.000
_cell.length_b   1.000
_cell.length_c   1.000
_cell.angle_alpha   90.00
_cell.angle_beta   90.00
_cell.angle_gamma   90.00
#
_symmetry.space_group_name_H-M   'P 1'
#
loop_
_entity.id
_entity.type
_entity.pdbx_description
1 polymer ?
#
loop_
_entity_poly.entity_id
_entity_poly.type
_entity_poly.pdbx_seq_one_letter_code
_entity_poly.pdbx_strand_id
1 'polypeptide(L)'
;MATVPGSLALLSVRNEGPFLLEWVAWYRMLGFDRILVMHNDCTDHSPQLLRLLEREGVLTQKKHQPDPARPPQPQAHRLAAKQDILREAQWAWVCDTDEFLVIHPGEGLLSDLVAAWPEGAEAMAVHWKIYGTDGAEAWVDQLVHRSTLRCAAPDAQQNTQFKCLTRTPAHWGWLRSHGPKEWQGPGAWEDAANRIVLADGSPLEGYSPEQSPANGTPRDRITHELAQVNHYALQSRERFLLKKGTLGAAALLDRYTDDFFLRFDHNEDEDGAALKYAERFDAEYARLTAIPGVLRLHHLCCADYLMAIADKLGRPHEAYPAIAAHRETAQALPAHSRPAKGPAT
;
A
#
# COMPACT_ATOMS: atom_id res chain seq x y z
N MET A 1 -20.53 -4.93 -6.94
CA MET A 1 -19.85 -3.96 -6.07
C MET A 1 -19.80 -2.63 -6.80
N ALA A 2 -20.05 -1.50 -6.14
CA ALA A 2 -19.97 -0.19 -6.80
C ALA A 2 -18.48 0.16 -7.02
N THR A 3 -17.99 -0.13 -8.22
CA THR A 3 -16.64 0.22 -8.66
C THR A 3 -16.65 1.65 -9.21
N VAL A 4 -15.61 2.43 -8.96
CA VAL A 4 -15.40 3.74 -9.61
C VAL A 4 -14.61 3.54 -10.90
N PRO A 5 -15.22 3.65 -12.09
CA PRO A 5 -14.55 3.34 -13.35
C PRO A 5 -13.30 4.20 -13.56
N GLY A 6 -12.23 3.58 -14.08
CA GLY A 6 -10.98 4.28 -14.34
C GLY A 6 -10.17 4.65 -13.09
N SER A 7 -10.57 4.19 -11.89
CA SER A 7 -9.75 4.32 -10.68
C SER A 7 -8.63 3.26 -10.63
N LEU A 8 -7.48 3.62 -10.08
CA LEU A 8 -6.31 2.76 -9.98
C LEU A 8 -5.66 2.86 -8.60
N ALA A 9 -5.40 1.72 -7.96
CA ALA A 9 -4.43 1.67 -6.85
C ALA A 9 -3.05 1.25 -7.39
N LEU A 10 -2.02 2.03 -7.06
CA LEU A 10 -0.63 1.81 -7.47
C LEU A 10 0.22 1.44 -6.25
N LEU A 11 0.93 0.33 -6.37
CA LEU A 11 1.82 -0.20 -5.36
C LEU A 11 3.21 -0.47 -5.94
N SER A 12 4.27 -0.23 -5.16
CA SER A 12 5.62 -0.71 -5.46
C SER A 12 6.10 -1.65 -4.36
N VAL A 13 6.58 -2.86 -4.70
CA VAL A 13 6.99 -3.87 -3.71
C VAL A 13 8.33 -4.51 -3.99
N ARG A 14 8.98 -4.98 -2.91
CA ARG A 14 10.10 -5.93 -2.95
C ARG A 14 10.04 -6.85 -1.74
N ASN A 15 9.87 -8.15 -1.98
CA ASN A 15 9.76 -9.18 -0.93
C ASN A 15 8.60 -8.95 0.07
N GLU A 16 7.44 -8.52 -0.42
CA GLU A 16 6.27 -8.20 0.40
C GLU A 16 5.11 -9.16 0.14
N GLY A 17 5.43 -10.36 -0.37
CA GLY A 17 4.48 -11.40 -0.73
C GLY A 17 3.46 -11.76 0.34
N PRO A 18 3.83 -11.86 1.64
CA PRO A 18 2.88 -12.15 2.71
C PRO A 18 1.77 -11.10 2.87
N PHE A 19 1.99 -9.87 2.42
CA PHE A 19 1.09 -8.74 2.64
C PHE A 19 0.17 -8.46 1.44
N LEU A 20 0.45 -9.06 0.28
CA LEU A 20 -0.21 -8.72 -0.98
C LEU A 20 -1.70 -9.08 -0.98
N LEU A 21 -2.11 -10.21 -0.39
CA LEU A 21 -3.51 -10.64 -0.46
C LEU A 21 -4.44 -9.73 0.33
N GLU A 22 -4.02 -9.32 1.52
CA GLU A 22 -4.77 -8.37 2.33
C GLU A 22 -4.89 -7.02 1.62
N TRP A 23 -3.78 -6.50 1.10
CA TRP A 23 -3.75 -5.23 0.38
C TRP A 23 -4.62 -5.27 -0.89
N VAL A 24 -4.53 -6.32 -1.70
CA VAL A 24 -5.33 -6.46 -2.93
C VAL A 24 -6.82 -6.58 -2.59
N ALA A 25 -7.17 -7.37 -1.57
CA ALA A 25 -8.56 -7.47 -1.12
C ALA A 25 -9.08 -6.10 -0.67
N TRP A 26 -8.28 -5.34 0.08
CA TRP A 26 -8.64 -4.03 0.60
C TRP A 26 -9.02 -3.04 -0.51
N TYR A 27 -8.14 -2.82 -1.48
CA TYR A 27 -8.40 -1.82 -2.51
C TYR A 27 -9.50 -2.27 -3.49
N ARG A 28 -9.61 -3.57 -3.77
CA ARG A 28 -10.75 -4.08 -4.56
C ARG A 28 -12.07 -3.91 -3.82
N MET A 29 -12.11 -4.17 -2.51
CA MET A 29 -13.33 -4.00 -1.73
C MET A 29 -13.73 -2.53 -1.55
N LEU A 30 -12.77 -1.59 -1.58
CA LEU A 30 -13.10 -0.17 -1.55
C LEU A 30 -13.74 0.32 -2.86
N GLY A 31 -13.70 -0.48 -3.92
CA GLY A 31 -14.28 -0.14 -5.22
C GLY A 31 -13.28 0.46 -6.20
N PHE A 32 -11.97 0.25 -6.02
CA PHE A 32 -11.00 0.54 -7.08
C PHE A 32 -11.20 -0.41 -8.26
N ASP A 33 -11.22 0.15 -9.47
CA ASP A 33 -11.43 -0.59 -10.72
C ASP A 33 -10.21 -1.43 -11.09
N ARG A 34 -9.02 -0.84 -10.95
CA ARG A 34 -7.76 -1.44 -11.39
C ARG A 34 -6.72 -1.39 -10.28
N ILE A 35 -5.78 -2.32 -10.34
CA ILE A 35 -4.58 -2.36 -9.50
C ILE A 35 -3.36 -2.50 -10.40
N LEU A 36 -2.33 -1.67 -10.16
CA LEU A 36 -1.02 -1.81 -10.76
C LEU A 36 0.03 -2.06 -9.67
N VAL A 37 0.73 -3.20 -9.75
CA VAL A 37 1.85 -3.53 -8.87
C VAL A 37 3.16 -3.48 -9.62
N MET A 38 4.01 -2.53 -9.27
CA MET A 38 5.41 -2.48 -9.69
C MET A 38 6.25 -3.33 -8.73
N HIS A 39 7.09 -4.23 -9.23
CA HIS A 39 8.02 -4.97 -8.36
C HIS A 39 9.43 -4.99 -8.92
N ASN A 40 10.40 -5.13 -8.01
CA ASN A 40 11.81 -5.28 -8.34
C ASN A 40 12.50 -6.22 -7.35
N ASP A 41 13.58 -6.85 -7.82
CA ASP A 41 14.58 -7.53 -7.01
C ASP A 41 13.99 -8.46 -5.92
N CYS A 42 12.85 -9.08 -6.22
CA CYS A 42 12.23 -10.02 -5.31
C CYS A 42 12.99 -11.35 -5.36
N THR A 43 13.31 -11.85 -4.18
CA THR A 43 13.98 -13.13 -3.92
C THR A 43 13.03 -14.16 -3.30
N ASP A 44 11.83 -13.73 -2.91
CA ASP A 44 10.74 -14.58 -2.42
C ASP A 44 9.81 -15.03 -3.56
N HIS A 45 8.69 -15.65 -3.17
CA HIS A 45 7.64 -16.05 -4.11
C HIS A 45 6.70 -14.91 -4.57
N SER A 46 6.95 -13.63 -4.22
CA SER A 46 6.13 -12.49 -4.66
C SER A 46 5.90 -12.45 -6.17
N PRO A 47 6.92 -12.62 -7.04
CA PRO A 47 6.69 -12.55 -8.48
C PRO A 47 5.79 -13.67 -9.01
N GLN A 48 5.80 -14.84 -8.36
CA GLN A 48 4.97 -15.99 -8.74
C GLN A 48 3.51 -15.68 -8.41
N LEU A 49 3.26 -15.13 -7.22
CA LEU A 49 1.94 -14.71 -6.78
C LEU A 49 1.38 -13.59 -7.67
N LEU A 50 2.18 -12.55 -7.94
CA LEU A 50 1.76 -11.44 -8.80
C LEU A 50 1.42 -11.88 -10.23
N ARG A 51 2.22 -12.78 -10.83
CA ARG A 51 1.93 -13.33 -12.16
C ARG A 51 0.66 -14.18 -12.17
N LEU A 52 0.40 -14.92 -11.10
CA LEU A 52 -0.85 -15.68 -10.96
C LEU A 52 -2.05 -14.74 -10.89
N LEU A 53 -2.00 -13.74 -10.02
CA LEU A 53 -3.09 -12.76 -9.87
C LEU A 53 -3.34 -11.98 -11.18
N GLU A 54 -2.29 -11.63 -11.93
CA GLU A 54 -2.42 -11.00 -13.24
C GLU A 54 -3.09 -11.93 -14.27
N ARG A 55 -2.70 -13.21 -14.31
CA ARG A 55 -3.29 -14.18 -15.24
C ARG A 55 -4.79 -14.38 -15.01
N GLU A 56 -5.22 -14.30 -13.75
CA GLU A 56 -6.62 -14.45 -13.34
C GLU A 56 -7.37 -13.10 -13.36
N GLY A 57 -6.78 -12.04 -13.94
CA GLY A 57 -7.42 -10.74 -14.15
C GLY A 57 -7.64 -9.93 -12.87
N VAL A 58 -6.94 -10.24 -11.79
CA VAL A 58 -7.11 -9.56 -10.49
C VAL A 58 -6.41 -8.20 -10.46
N LEU A 59 -5.23 -8.11 -11.08
CA LEU A 59 -4.36 -6.93 -11.11
C LEU A 59 -3.49 -6.93 -12.36
N THR A 60 -2.77 -5.84 -12.62
CA THR A 60 -1.65 -5.79 -13.56
C THR A 60 -0.35 -5.70 -12.79
N GLN A 61 0.69 -6.43 -13.20
CA GLN A 61 2.00 -6.33 -12.60
C GLN A 61 3.08 -5.93 -13.61
N LYS A 62 4.07 -5.19 -13.14
CA LYS A 62 5.26 -4.89 -13.94
C LYS A 62 6.53 -5.08 -13.12
N LYS A 63 7.36 -6.02 -13.58
CA LYS A 63 8.76 -6.11 -13.13
C LYS A 63 9.54 -4.93 -13.69
N HIS A 64 10.36 -4.31 -12.86
CA HIS A 64 11.40 -3.38 -13.29
C HIS A 64 12.75 -3.74 -12.67
N GLN A 65 13.82 -3.20 -13.25
CA GLN A 65 15.19 -3.32 -12.75
C GLN A 65 15.66 -1.90 -12.42
N PRO A 66 15.64 -1.49 -11.14
CA PRO A 66 16.06 -0.16 -10.76
C PRO A 66 17.57 -0.03 -10.94
N ASP A 67 18.01 1.17 -11.30
CA ASP A 67 19.40 1.57 -11.18
C ASP A 67 19.79 1.55 -9.69
N PRO A 68 20.78 0.74 -9.27
CA PRO A 68 21.15 0.58 -7.87
C PRO A 68 21.74 1.87 -7.26
N ALA A 69 22.20 2.81 -8.07
CA ALA A 69 22.70 4.10 -7.60
C ALA A 69 21.58 5.10 -7.25
N ARG A 70 20.30 4.76 -7.52
CA ARG A 70 19.16 5.64 -7.30
C ARG A 70 18.06 4.95 -6.48
N PRO A 71 17.25 5.70 -5.72
CA PRO A 71 16.15 5.09 -4.97
C PRO A 71 15.18 4.31 -5.86
N PRO A 72 14.84 3.04 -5.54
CA PRO A 72 14.02 2.21 -6.40
C PRO A 72 12.56 2.65 -6.48
N GLN A 73 11.95 3.13 -5.39
CA GLN A 73 10.52 3.49 -5.39
C GLN A 73 10.20 4.67 -6.34
N PRO A 74 10.94 5.80 -6.33
CA PRO A 74 10.76 6.84 -7.34
C PRO A 74 11.01 6.38 -8.79
N GLN A 75 11.86 5.38 -9.00
CA GLN A 75 12.05 4.79 -10.34
C GLN A 75 10.83 3.98 -10.77
N ALA A 76 10.28 3.17 -9.87
CA ALA A 76 9.05 2.41 -10.09
C ALA A 76 7.89 3.35 -10.44
N HIS A 77 7.71 4.44 -9.71
CA HIS A 77 6.59 5.37 -9.91
C HIS A 77 6.72 6.14 -11.23
N ARG A 78 7.94 6.57 -11.61
CA ARG A 78 8.19 7.17 -12.93
C ARG A 78 7.97 6.21 -14.09
N LEU A 79 8.23 4.91 -13.89
CA LEU A 79 7.92 3.90 -14.89
C LEU A 79 6.42 3.60 -14.94
N ALA A 80 5.73 3.61 -13.80
CA ALA A 80 4.29 3.48 -13.69
C ALA A 80 3.57 4.60 -14.45
N ALA A 81 4.05 5.85 -14.36
CA ALA A 81 3.53 7.01 -15.11
C ALA A 81 3.59 6.83 -16.65
N LYS A 82 4.42 5.89 -17.13
CA LYS A 82 4.52 5.53 -18.55
C LYS A 82 3.64 4.35 -18.95
N GLN A 83 2.89 3.74 -18.04
CA GLN A 83 1.98 2.65 -18.36
C GLN A 83 0.62 3.21 -18.76
N ASP A 84 0.02 2.65 -19.81
CA ASP A 84 -1.28 3.10 -20.31
C ASP A 84 -2.37 2.98 -19.24
N ILE A 85 -2.33 1.93 -18.41
CA ILE A 85 -3.27 1.74 -17.29
C ILE A 85 -3.33 2.92 -16.32
N LEU A 86 -2.22 3.65 -16.11
CA LEU A 86 -2.19 4.85 -15.27
C LEU A 86 -2.50 6.12 -16.06
N ARG A 87 -2.05 6.23 -17.31
CA ARG A 87 -2.37 7.39 -18.18
C ARG A 87 -3.86 7.49 -18.50
N GLU A 88 -4.53 6.36 -18.62
CA GLU A 88 -5.97 6.27 -18.86
C GLU A 88 -6.80 6.33 -17.57
N ALA A 89 -6.16 6.44 -16.41
CA ALA A 89 -6.87 6.53 -15.14
C ALA A 89 -7.53 7.91 -14.97
N GLN A 90 -8.72 7.89 -14.38
CA GLN A 90 -9.41 9.10 -13.92
C GLN A 90 -9.05 9.40 -12.45
N TRP A 91 -8.70 8.37 -11.70
CA TRP A 91 -8.30 8.46 -10.30
C TRP A 91 -7.10 7.54 -10.06
N ALA A 92 -6.10 7.99 -9.30
CA ALA A 92 -5.03 7.11 -8.83
C ALA A 92 -4.67 7.35 -7.37
N TRP A 93 -4.47 6.24 -6.67
CA TRP A 93 -4.05 6.18 -5.28
C TRP A 93 -2.69 5.48 -5.20
N VAL A 94 -1.68 6.17 -4.67
CA VAL A 94 -0.35 5.59 -4.46
C VAL A 94 -0.20 5.28 -2.98
N CYS A 95 0.05 4.00 -2.66
CA CYS A 95 0.22 3.57 -1.27
C CYS A 95 1.16 2.38 -1.15
N ASP A 96 1.73 2.24 0.04
CA ASP A 96 2.63 1.14 0.40
C ASP A 96 1.81 -0.08 0.89
N THR A 97 2.44 -1.26 1.04
CA THR A 97 1.75 -2.50 1.46
C THR A 97 1.20 -2.46 2.89
N ASP A 98 1.70 -1.55 3.71
CA ASP A 98 1.29 -1.36 5.11
C ASP A 98 0.41 -0.11 5.30
N GLU A 99 -0.28 0.32 4.24
CA GLU A 99 -1.16 1.49 4.23
C GLU A 99 -2.55 1.14 3.68
N PHE A 100 -3.56 1.43 4.48
CA PHE A 100 -4.96 1.10 4.20
C PHE A 100 -5.84 2.35 4.27
N LEU A 101 -6.40 2.74 3.12
CA LEU A 101 -7.35 3.84 3.06
C LEU A 101 -8.65 3.47 3.79
N VAL A 102 -9.10 4.33 4.71
CA VAL A 102 -10.39 4.23 5.40
C VAL A 102 -11.19 5.47 5.06
N ILE A 103 -12.34 5.29 4.41
CA ILE A 103 -13.25 6.36 4.00
C ILE A 103 -14.40 6.44 5.00
N HIS A 104 -14.69 7.60 5.57
CA HIS A 104 -15.75 7.77 6.58
C HIS A 104 -17.16 8.01 6.03
N PRO A 105 -17.39 8.80 4.96
CA PRO A 105 -18.75 9.06 4.47
C PRO A 105 -19.40 7.81 3.89
N GLY A 106 -20.73 7.81 3.91
CA GLY A 106 -21.57 6.78 3.28
C GLY A 106 -21.24 5.37 3.75
N GLU A 107 -21.06 4.48 2.78
CA GLU A 107 -20.73 3.06 2.98
C GLU A 107 -19.21 2.82 3.06
N GLY A 108 -18.42 3.89 3.17
CA GLY A 108 -16.96 3.86 3.16
C GLY A 108 -16.38 3.34 1.85
N LEU A 109 -17.02 3.62 0.71
CA LEU A 109 -16.55 3.25 -0.62
C LEU A 109 -15.79 4.41 -1.27
N LEU A 110 -14.94 4.09 -2.25
CA LEU A 110 -14.29 5.09 -3.09
C LEU A 110 -15.33 5.98 -3.79
N SER A 111 -16.49 5.44 -4.16
CA SER A 111 -17.59 6.21 -4.73
C SER A 111 -18.14 7.27 -3.78
N ASP A 112 -18.14 7.01 -2.46
CA ASP A 112 -18.61 7.98 -1.46
C ASP A 112 -17.61 9.14 -1.34
N LEU A 113 -16.30 8.84 -1.37
CA LEU A 113 -15.26 9.85 -1.36
C LEU A 113 -15.26 10.70 -2.63
N VAL A 114 -15.47 10.07 -3.80
CA VAL A 114 -15.58 10.78 -5.09
C VAL A 114 -16.87 11.61 -5.17
N ALA A 115 -17.96 11.15 -4.57
CA ALA A 115 -19.20 11.93 -4.49
C ALA A 115 -19.05 13.18 -3.60
N ALA A 116 -18.22 13.10 -2.56
CA ALA A 116 -17.86 14.22 -1.69
C ALA A 116 -16.69 15.08 -2.23
N TRP A 117 -16.23 14.84 -3.46
CA TRP A 117 -15.02 15.46 -3.98
C TRP A 117 -15.17 16.99 -4.12
N PRO A 118 -14.30 17.81 -3.51
CA PRO A 118 -14.38 19.25 -3.64
C PRO A 118 -14.17 19.72 -5.08
N GLU A 119 -15.00 20.66 -5.52
CA GLU A 119 -14.92 21.23 -6.87
C GLU A 119 -13.51 21.81 -7.13
N GLY A 120 -12.95 21.52 -8.31
CA GLY A 120 -11.64 21.99 -8.74
C GLY A 120 -10.44 21.34 -8.04
N ALA A 121 -10.61 20.42 -7.08
CA ALA A 121 -9.47 19.74 -6.49
C ALA A 121 -8.82 18.73 -7.47
N GLU A 122 -7.51 18.86 -7.68
CA GLU A 122 -6.69 17.95 -8.50
C GLU A 122 -6.22 16.73 -7.71
N ALA A 123 -6.14 16.85 -6.38
CA ALA A 123 -5.87 15.74 -5.49
C ALA A 123 -6.43 16.01 -4.09
N MET A 124 -6.61 14.95 -3.32
CA MET A 124 -6.92 14.99 -1.90
C MET A 124 -5.78 14.33 -1.13
N ALA A 125 -5.13 15.10 -0.27
CA ALA A 125 -4.17 14.63 0.71
C ALA A 125 -4.93 14.04 1.91
N VAL A 126 -4.76 12.75 2.13
CA VAL A 126 -5.36 11.99 3.23
C VAL A 126 -4.27 11.68 4.24
N HIS A 127 -4.41 12.25 5.45
CA HIS A 127 -3.43 12.09 6.51
C HIS A 127 -3.31 10.65 6.98
N TRP A 128 -2.10 10.31 7.40
CA TRP A 128 -1.82 9.08 8.10
C TRP A 128 -2.50 9.07 9.48
N LYS A 129 -2.88 7.88 9.91
CA LYS A 129 -3.12 7.50 11.30
C LYS A 129 -2.12 6.38 11.59
N ILE A 130 -1.08 6.67 12.37
CA ILE A 130 -0.04 5.68 12.68
C ILE A 130 -0.55 4.65 13.68
N TYR A 131 -0.28 3.38 13.38
CA TYR A 131 -0.52 2.26 14.28
C TYR A 131 0.82 1.70 14.76
N GLY A 132 0.87 1.41 16.06
CA GLY A 132 2.03 0.80 16.70
C GLY A 132 2.11 -0.70 16.45
N THR A 133 2.86 -1.39 17.30
CA THR A 133 2.98 -2.84 17.29
C THR A 133 1.85 -3.55 18.03
N ASP A 134 1.04 -2.84 18.83
CA ASP A 134 0.07 -3.46 19.75
C ASP A 134 0.76 -4.47 20.71
N GLY A 135 2.03 -4.20 21.04
CA GLY A 135 2.88 -5.11 21.83
C GLY A 135 3.33 -6.38 21.10
N ALA A 136 3.10 -6.50 19.79
CA ALA A 136 3.52 -7.66 19.01
C ALA A 136 5.04 -7.73 18.86
N GLU A 137 5.65 -8.70 19.55
CA GLU A 137 7.08 -8.98 19.42
C GLU A 137 7.39 -9.76 18.14
N ALA A 138 6.67 -10.88 17.93
CA ALA A 138 6.89 -11.78 16.80
C ALA A 138 6.02 -11.42 15.59
N TRP A 139 6.52 -11.69 14.38
CA TRP A 139 5.66 -11.65 13.19
C TRP A 139 4.82 -12.92 13.08
N VAL A 140 3.53 -12.75 12.76
CA VAL A 140 2.58 -13.83 12.53
C VAL A 140 1.79 -13.56 11.24
N ASP A 141 1.46 -14.61 10.48
CA ASP A 141 0.64 -14.54 9.27
C ASP A 141 -0.83 -14.26 9.65
N GLN A 142 -1.14 -12.97 9.85
CA GLN A 142 -2.45 -12.46 10.22
C GLN A 142 -2.75 -11.17 9.46
N LEU A 143 -4.05 -10.85 9.35
CA LEU A 143 -4.53 -9.62 8.72
C LEU A 143 -4.29 -8.44 9.68
N VAL A 144 -3.37 -7.54 9.31
CA VAL A 144 -2.92 -6.46 10.21
C VAL A 144 -4.04 -5.50 10.58
N HIS A 145 -5.00 -5.26 9.67
CA HIS A 145 -6.14 -4.38 9.96
C HIS A 145 -7.07 -4.92 11.05
N ARG A 146 -6.95 -6.20 11.42
CA ARG A 146 -7.73 -6.85 12.48
C ARG A 146 -6.94 -7.04 13.77
N SER A 147 -5.65 -7.33 13.64
CA SER A 147 -4.80 -7.71 14.78
C SER A 147 -4.18 -6.51 15.50
N THR A 148 -4.14 -5.34 14.86
CA THR A 148 -3.48 -4.15 15.40
C THR A 148 -4.47 -2.99 15.45
N LEU A 149 -4.94 -2.65 16.65
CA LEU A 149 -5.93 -1.57 16.86
C LEU A 149 -5.36 -0.40 17.66
N ARG A 150 -4.20 -0.59 18.30
CA ARG A 150 -3.53 0.48 19.05
C ARG A 150 -2.82 1.45 18.10
N CYS A 151 -3.10 2.73 18.28
CA CYS A 151 -2.69 3.78 17.36
C CYS A 151 -2.25 5.07 18.07
N ALA A 152 -1.75 6.00 17.27
CA ALA A 152 -1.33 7.32 17.71
C ALA A 152 -2.51 8.22 18.08
N ALA A 153 -2.26 9.08 19.07
CA ALA A 153 -3.12 10.24 19.35
C ALA A 153 -3.36 11.07 18.08
N PRO A 154 -4.52 11.75 17.94
CA PRO A 154 -4.86 12.48 16.72
C PRO A 154 -3.79 13.47 16.25
N ASP A 155 -3.11 14.15 17.18
CA ASP A 155 -2.12 15.22 16.92
C ASP A 155 -0.65 14.73 16.83
N ALA A 156 -0.43 13.41 16.78
CA ALA A 156 0.91 12.85 16.68
C ALA A 156 1.67 13.39 15.45
N GLN A 157 2.98 13.65 15.61
CA GLN A 157 3.80 14.27 14.57
C GLN A 157 3.79 13.48 13.25
N GLN A 158 3.69 12.17 13.31
CA GLN A 158 3.76 11.26 12.18
C GLN A 158 2.46 11.30 11.38
N ASN A 159 1.33 11.58 12.03
CA ASN A 159 0.04 11.80 11.38
C ASN A 159 0.02 13.08 10.52
N THR A 160 1.02 13.97 10.64
CA THR A 160 1.16 15.12 9.73
C THR A 160 1.39 14.71 8.28
N GLN A 161 1.95 13.52 8.05
CA GLN A 161 2.21 13.04 6.71
C GLN A 161 0.93 12.50 6.04
N PHE A 162 0.90 12.51 4.72
CA PHE A 162 -0.29 12.08 3.96
C PHE A 162 0.06 11.27 2.71
N LYS A 163 -0.95 10.61 2.14
CA LYS A 163 -0.96 10.08 0.76
C LYS A 163 -2.02 10.80 -0.05
N CYS A 164 -1.86 10.86 -1.37
CA CYS A 164 -2.80 11.57 -2.23
C CYS A 164 -3.63 10.63 -3.09
N LEU A 165 -4.95 10.81 -3.05
CA LEU A 165 -5.84 10.39 -4.14
C LEU A 165 -5.78 11.48 -5.20
N THR A 166 -5.34 11.15 -6.40
CA THR A 166 -5.11 12.12 -7.47
C THR A 166 -6.18 11.97 -8.55
N ARG A 167 -6.82 13.07 -8.90
CA ARG A 167 -7.75 13.16 -10.03
C ARG A 167 -6.94 13.41 -11.31
N THR A 168 -7.36 12.76 -12.40
CA THR A 168 -6.72 12.83 -13.72
C THR A 168 -5.18 12.72 -13.65
N PRO A 169 -4.62 11.56 -13.24
CA PRO A 169 -3.17 11.33 -13.18
C PRO A 169 -2.36 11.74 -14.41
N ALA A 170 -2.98 11.76 -15.60
CA ALA A 170 -2.35 12.21 -16.84
C ALA A 170 -1.97 13.71 -16.85
N HIS A 171 -2.50 14.52 -15.93
CA HIS A 171 -2.11 15.91 -15.73
C HIS A 171 -0.78 16.06 -14.97
N TRP A 172 -0.08 14.95 -14.70
CA TRP A 172 1.10 14.93 -13.85
C TRP A 172 2.20 14.11 -14.50
N GLY A 173 3.45 14.57 -14.40
CA GLY A 173 4.60 13.82 -14.93
C GLY A 173 4.78 12.47 -14.25
N TRP A 174 4.49 12.39 -12.95
CA TRP A 174 4.41 11.14 -12.19
C TRP A 174 3.79 11.33 -10.80
N LEU A 175 3.37 10.23 -10.19
CA LEU A 175 2.80 10.21 -8.84
C LEU A 175 3.84 9.73 -7.82
N ARG A 176 4.35 10.61 -6.96
CA ARG A 176 5.20 10.23 -5.83
C ARG A 176 4.34 9.64 -4.72
N SER A 177 4.96 8.89 -3.81
CA SER A 177 4.30 8.29 -2.63
C SER A 177 3.41 9.29 -1.88
N HIS A 178 3.88 10.51 -1.60
CA HIS A 178 3.10 11.49 -0.85
C HIS A 178 2.31 12.48 -1.71
N GLY A 179 2.39 12.45 -3.04
CA GLY A 179 1.70 13.45 -3.86
C GLY A 179 2.17 13.52 -5.31
N PRO A 180 1.36 14.10 -6.20
CA PRO A 180 1.66 14.17 -7.61
C PRO A 180 2.69 15.26 -7.96
N LYS A 181 3.52 15.05 -8.98
CA LYS A 181 4.61 15.95 -9.35
C LYS A 181 4.59 16.33 -10.82
N GLU A 182 5.25 17.45 -11.12
CA GLU A 182 5.45 17.96 -12.48
C GLU A 182 4.09 18.19 -13.15
N TRP A 183 3.36 19.22 -12.69
CA TRP A 183 2.04 19.60 -13.22
C TRP A 183 2.12 19.85 -14.73
N GLN A 184 1.22 19.21 -15.47
CA GLN A 184 1.07 19.22 -16.92
C GLN A 184 -0.40 19.37 -17.35
N GLY A 185 -1.29 19.63 -16.38
CA GLY A 185 -2.69 19.87 -16.66
C GLY A 185 -2.95 21.26 -17.24
N PRO A 186 -4.23 21.61 -17.46
CA PRO A 186 -4.61 22.91 -18.00
C PRO A 186 -4.25 24.07 -17.07
N GLY A 187 -3.70 25.15 -17.63
CA GLY A 187 -3.34 26.36 -16.88
C GLY A 187 -2.05 26.21 -16.06
N ALA A 188 -1.63 27.33 -15.46
CA ALA A 188 -0.51 27.33 -14.53
C ALA A 188 -0.94 26.69 -13.20
N TRP A 189 -0.01 26.09 -12.45
CA TRP A 189 -0.36 25.52 -11.13
C TRP A 189 -0.87 26.60 -10.18
N GLU A 190 -0.38 27.83 -10.33
CA GLU A 190 -0.73 29.01 -9.54
C GLU A 190 -2.14 29.55 -9.83
N ASP A 191 -2.82 29.05 -10.86
CA ASP A 191 -4.21 29.42 -11.15
C ASP A 191 -5.12 28.95 -10.01
N ALA A 192 -6.03 29.81 -9.54
CA ALA A 192 -6.90 29.51 -8.39
C ALA A 192 -7.80 28.27 -8.54
N ALA A 193 -7.94 27.76 -9.78
CA ALA A 193 -8.65 26.53 -10.08
C ALA A 193 -7.87 25.27 -9.72
N ASN A 194 -6.53 25.32 -9.66
CA ASN A 194 -5.66 24.17 -9.42
C ASN A 194 -5.26 24.12 -7.95
N ARG A 195 -5.65 23.06 -7.24
CA ARG A 195 -5.32 22.88 -5.82
C ARG A 195 -5.32 21.42 -5.38
N ILE A 196 -4.59 21.16 -4.32
CA ILE A 196 -4.75 19.96 -3.49
C ILE A 196 -5.57 20.36 -2.26
N VAL A 197 -6.49 19.50 -1.84
CA VAL A 197 -7.28 19.67 -0.61
C VAL A 197 -6.88 18.62 0.43
N LEU A 198 -7.12 18.90 1.70
CA LEU A 198 -7.05 17.93 2.79
C LEU A 198 -8.34 17.11 2.85
N ALA A 199 -8.36 16.07 3.69
CA ALA A 199 -9.53 15.22 3.90
C ALA A 199 -10.69 15.90 4.68
N ASP A 200 -10.63 17.20 4.95
CA ASP A 200 -11.77 18.02 5.40
C ASP A 200 -12.27 19.00 4.29
N GLY A 201 -11.66 18.94 3.11
CA GLY A 201 -11.93 19.84 1.98
C GLY A 201 -11.20 21.18 2.04
N SER A 202 -10.50 21.50 3.13
CA SER A 202 -9.66 22.70 3.22
C SER A 202 -8.44 22.61 2.27
N PRO A 203 -7.92 23.74 1.76
CA PRO A 203 -6.77 23.70 0.85
C PRO A 203 -5.49 23.23 1.56
N LEU A 204 -4.69 22.41 0.90
CA LEU A 204 -3.31 22.11 1.31
C LEU A 204 -2.42 23.30 0.95
N GLU A 205 -2.17 24.16 1.94
CA GLU A 205 -1.38 25.38 1.76
C GLU A 205 0.10 25.08 1.45
N GLY A 206 0.69 25.86 0.55
CA GLY A 206 2.11 25.80 0.22
C GLY A 206 2.53 24.59 -0.62
N TYR A 207 1.59 23.80 -1.15
CA TYR A 207 1.93 22.72 -2.08
C TYR A 207 2.48 23.27 -3.40
N SER A 208 3.69 22.83 -3.77
CA SER A 208 4.29 23.08 -5.07
C SER A 208 4.58 21.74 -5.75
N PRO A 209 4.12 21.53 -6.99
CA PRO A 209 4.28 20.27 -7.72
C PRO A 209 5.72 20.06 -8.25
N GLU A 210 6.61 20.98 -7.95
CA GLU A 210 8.02 20.96 -8.31
C GLU A 210 8.79 19.84 -7.60
N GLN A 211 10.11 19.82 -7.75
CA GLN A 211 10.93 18.67 -7.39
C GLN A 211 10.87 18.24 -5.90
N SER A 212 10.46 19.12 -4.98
CA SER A 212 10.41 18.85 -3.54
C SER A 212 9.07 19.27 -2.90
N PRO A 213 7.94 18.65 -3.25
CA PRO A 213 6.66 18.94 -2.62
C PRO A 213 6.68 18.52 -1.15
N ALA A 214 5.91 19.21 -0.32
CA ALA A 214 5.69 18.82 1.06
C ALA A 214 5.16 17.38 1.18
N ASN A 215 5.56 16.68 2.25
CA ASN A 215 5.07 15.33 2.56
C ASN A 215 4.05 15.32 3.68
N GLY A 216 3.80 16.48 4.28
CA GLY A 216 2.98 16.64 5.47
C GLY A 216 2.60 18.08 5.73
N THR A 217 1.77 18.28 6.75
CA THR A 217 1.21 19.57 7.15
C THR A 217 1.73 20.01 8.53
N PRO A 218 1.47 21.25 8.96
CA PRO A 218 1.42 21.58 10.37
C PRO A 218 0.48 20.62 11.15
N ARG A 219 0.76 20.42 12.45
CA ARG A 219 0.02 19.47 13.31
C ARG A 219 -1.45 19.85 13.52
N ASP A 220 -1.73 21.14 13.62
CA ASP A 220 -3.09 21.70 13.75
C ASP A 220 -3.94 21.57 12.48
N ARG A 221 -3.34 21.10 11.38
CA ARG A 221 -4.03 20.81 10.12
C ARG A 221 -4.26 19.31 9.88
N ILE A 222 -3.88 18.44 10.82
CA ILE A 222 -4.20 17.01 10.73
C ILE A 222 -5.72 16.86 10.77
N THR A 223 -6.27 16.14 9.80
CA THR A 223 -7.69 15.80 9.76
C THR A 223 -7.90 14.38 9.25
N HIS A 224 -8.87 13.71 9.83
CA HIS A 224 -9.34 12.39 9.43
C HIS A 224 -10.85 12.42 9.10
N GLU A 225 -11.41 13.59 8.78
CA GLU A 225 -12.86 13.79 8.69
C GLU A 225 -13.52 12.99 7.55
N LEU A 226 -13.05 13.12 6.31
CA LEU A 226 -13.57 12.33 5.18
C LEU A 226 -12.84 10.99 5.03
N ALA A 227 -11.55 10.94 5.35
CA ALA A 227 -10.75 9.72 5.23
C ALA A 227 -9.47 9.78 6.09
N GLN A 228 -8.92 8.60 6.38
CA GLN A 228 -7.59 8.42 6.95
C GLN A 228 -6.82 7.30 6.23
N VAL A 229 -5.51 7.31 6.33
CA VAL A 229 -4.66 6.18 5.94
C VAL A 229 -4.15 5.49 7.19
N ASN A 230 -4.69 4.32 7.49
CA ASN A 230 -4.13 3.48 8.54
C ASN A 230 -2.75 3.00 8.10
N HIS A 231 -1.71 3.46 8.80
CA HIS A 231 -0.32 3.12 8.46
C HIS A 231 0.30 2.24 9.54
N TYR A 232 0.45 0.96 9.21
CA TYR A 232 1.02 -0.07 10.08
C TYR A 232 2.52 -0.21 9.82
N ALA A 233 3.27 0.87 10.03
CA ALA A 233 4.68 0.97 9.65
C ALA A 233 5.57 -0.09 10.33
N LEU A 234 5.21 -0.52 11.55
CA LEU A 234 5.95 -1.49 12.35
C LEU A 234 5.33 -2.89 12.26
N GLN A 235 4.04 -3.02 12.60
CA GLN A 235 3.26 -4.27 12.76
C GLN A 235 3.76 -5.19 13.88
N SER A 236 5.07 -5.45 13.93
CA SER A 236 5.72 -6.21 15.01
C SER A 236 7.18 -5.81 15.15
N ARG A 237 7.76 -6.14 16.30
CA ARG A 237 9.19 -5.88 16.55
C ARG A 237 10.09 -6.66 15.59
N GLU A 238 9.77 -7.92 15.28
CA GLU A 238 10.53 -8.71 14.29
C GLU A 238 10.50 -8.12 12.88
N ARG A 239 9.35 -7.62 12.42
CA ARG A 239 9.26 -6.93 11.12
C ARG A 239 10.10 -5.67 11.07
N PHE A 240 10.10 -4.88 12.16
CA PHE A 240 11.01 -3.75 12.28
C PHE A 240 12.48 -4.17 12.21
N LEU A 241 12.88 -5.21 12.97
CA LEU A 241 14.27 -5.68 13.00
C LEU A 241 14.72 -6.25 11.65
N LEU A 242 13.83 -6.85 10.86
CA LEU A 242 14.10 -7.24 9.48
C LEU A 242 14.55 -6.04 8.64
N LYS A 243 13.84 -4.91 8.78
CA LYS A 243 14.13 -3.65 8.06
C LYS A 243 15.31 -2.87 8.64
N LYS A 244 15.60 -3.01 9.94
CA LYS A 244 16.66 -2.27 10.65
C LYS A 244 18.03 -2.41 9.96
N GLY A 245 18.70 -1.29 9.72
CA GLY A 245 20.00 -1.24 9.02
C GLY A 245 19.93 -1.61 7.53
N THR A 246 18.75 -1.55 6.91
CA THR A 246 18.59 -1.63 5.45
C THR A 246 18.24 -0.24 4.89
N LEU A 247 18.72 0.08 3.70
CA LEU A 247 18.42 1.37 3.07
C LEU A 247 16.96 1.41 2.59
N GLY A 248 16.25 2.47 2.97
CA GLY A 248 14.85 2.67 2.59
C GLY A 248 14.66 2.91 1.09
N ALA A 249 13.62 2.32 0.50
CA ALA A 249 13.35 2.35 -0.93
C ALA A 249 13.05 3.76 -1.50
N ALA A 250 12.57 4.69 -0.66
CA ALA A 250 12.19 6.04 -1.07
C ALA A 250 13.38 6.98 -1.27
N ALA A 251 14.47 6.81 -0.50
CA ALA A 251 15.57 7.76 -0.44
C ALA A 251 16.99 7.14 -0.39
N LEU A 252 17.11 5.80 -0.33
CA LEU A 252 18.38 5.09 -0.06
C LEU A 252 19.09 5.55 1.23
N LEU A 253 18.31 5.93 2.25
CA LEU A 253 18.83 6.31 3.56
C LEU A 253 18.58 5.18 4.56
N ASP A 254 19.52 4.98 5.47
CA ASP A 254 19.31 4.15 6.66
C ASP A 254 18.38 4.91 7.62
N ARG A 255 17.09 4.64 7.48
CA ARG A 255 16.02 5.30 8.25
C ARG A 255 15.42 4.41 9.33
N TYR A 256 15.65 3.10 9.27
CA TYR A 256 15.03 2.15 10.20
C TYR A 256 15.91 1.99 11.43
N THR A 257 15.90 3.02 12.27
CA THR A 257 16.71 3.13 13.50
C THR A 257 15.87 2.89 14.75
N ASP A 258 16.50 2.85 15.94
CA ASP A 258 15.74 2.79 17.20
C ASP A 258 14.90 4.05 17.43
N ASP A 259 15.38 5.22 16.99
CA ASP A 259 14.57 6.45 16.95
C ASP A 259 13.34 6.28 16.05
N PHE A 260 13.49 5.63 14.89
CA PHE A 260 12.34 5.33 14.03
C PHE A 260 11.32 4.45 14.75
N PHE A 261 11.76 3.40 15.46
CA PHE A 261 10.85 2.57 16.24
C PHE A 261 10.10 3.38 17.29
N LEU A 262 10.82 4.15 18.13
CA LEU A 262 10.23 4.98 19.19
C LEU A 262 9.24 6.01 18.64
N ARG A 263 9.50 6.55 17.45
CA ARG A 263 8.63 7.53 16.79
C ARG A 263 7.43 6.91 16.08
N PHE A 264 7.39 5.61 15.82
CA PHE A 264 6.29 4.99 15.08
C PHE A 264 5.52 3.94 15.89
N ASP A 265 6.02 3.54 17.06
CA ASP A 265 5.36 2.57 17.95
C ASP A 265 4.32 3.25 18.84
N HIS A 266 3.30 3.81 18.19
CA HIS A 266 2.21 4.50 18.85
C HIS A 266 1.11 3.55 19.28
N ASN A 267 0.88 3.48 20.59
CA ASN A 267 -0.09 2.57 21.20
C ASN A 267 -0.98 3.29 22.22
N GLU A 268 -1.08 4.61 22.17
CA GLU A 268 -1.73 5.45 23.18
C GLU A 268 -3.26 5.40 23.08
N ASP A 269 -3.79 5.35 21.86
CA ASP A 269 -5.22 5.30 21.55
C ASP A 269 -5.62 3.97 20.91
N GLU A 270 -6.93 3.78 20.70
CA GLU A 270 -7.50 2.66 19.96
C GLU A 270 -8.36 3.18 18.79
N ASP A 271 -8.19 2.58 17.61
CA ASP A 271 -8.96 2.90 16.41
C ASP A 271 -9.32 1.61 15.66
N GLY A 272 -10.62 1.30 15.65
CA GLY A 272 -11.22 0.17 14.95
C GLY A 272 -11.92 0.55 13.65
N ALA A 273 -11.68 1.73 13.08
CA ALA A 273 -12.43 2.24 11.93
C ALA A 273 -12.36 1.33 10.70
N ALA A 274 -11.25 0.59 10.55
CA ALA A 274 -11.06 -0.42 9.51
C ALA A 274 -12.02 -1.62 9.64
N LEU A 275 -12.46 -1.96 10.85
CA LEU A 275 -13.26 -3.16 11.12
C LEU A 275 -14.68 -3.09 10.55
N LYS A 276 -15.18 -1.89 10.25
CA LYS A 276 -16.49 -1.72 9.61
C LYS A 276 -16.58 -2.38 8.23
N TYR A 277 -15.44 -2.66 7.59
CA TYR A 277 -15.39 -3.32 6.30
C TYR A 277 -15.38 -4.85 6.38
N ALA A 278 -15.44 -5.46 7.58
CA ALA A 278 -15.19 -6.89 7.78
C ALA A 278 -15.92 -7.81 6.78
N GLU A 279 -17.24 -7.66 6.65
CA GLU A 279 -18.05 -8.50 5.75
C GLU A 279 -17.60 -8.36 4.28
N ARG A 280 -17.36 -7.14 3.85
CA ARG A 280 -16.98 -6.79 2.49
C ARG A 280 -15.55 -7.26 2.17
N PHE A 281 -14.65 -7.12 3.13
CA PHE A 281 -13.29 -7.64 3.06
C PHE A 281 -13.31 -9.16 2.96
N ASP A 282 -14.05 -9.84 3.84
CA ASP A 282 -14.12 -11.30 3.89
C ASP A 282 -14.62 -11.87 2.56
N ALA A 283 -15.63 -11.25 1.96
CA ALA A 283 -16.14 -11.65 0.65
C ALA A 283 -15.07 -11.54 -0.45
N GLU A 284 -14.32 -10.44 -0.50
CA GLU A 284 -13.28 -10.24 -1.53
C GLU A 284 -12.04 -11.11 -1.26
N TYR A 285 -11.62 -11.23 0.00
CA TYR A 285 -10.50 -12.08 0.40
C TYR A 285 -10.81 -13.57 0.14
N ALA A 286 -12.03 -14.02 0.41
CA ALA A 286 -12.50 -15.37 0.06
C ALA A 286 -12.44 -15.60 -1.46
N ARG A 287 -12.85 -14.61 -2.26
CA ARG A 287 -12.78 -14.68 -3.73
C ARG A 287 -11.33 -14.81 -4.22
N LEU A 288 -10.40 -14.05 -3.66
CA LEU A 288 -8.98 -14.11 -4.00
C LEU A 288 -8.35 -15.45 -3.60
N THR A 289 -8.63 -15.93 -2.39
CA THR A 289 -8.03 -17.15 -1.84
C THR A 289 -8.62 -18.44 -2.42
N ALA A 290 -9.83 -18.37 -3.00
CA ALA A 290 -10.42 -19.46 -3.77
C ALA A 290 -9.70 -19.73 -5.11
N ILE A 291 -8.88 -18.80 -5.61
CA ILE A 291 -8.12 -18.99 -6.85
C ILE A 291 -7.08 -20.11 -6.65
N PRO A 292 -7.12 -21.21 -7.43
CA PRO A 292 -6.19 -22.32 -7.26
C PRO A 292 -4.73 -21.89 -7.33
N GLY A 293 -3.97 -22.19 -6.28
CA GLY A 293 -2.56 -21.86 -6.13
C GLY A 293 -2.25 -20.51 -5.47
N VAL A 294 -3.23 -19.63 -5.24
CA VAL A 294 -3.01 -18.35 -4.54
C VAL A 294 -2.57 -18.60 -3.10
N LEU A 295 -3.35 -19.34 -2.30
CA LEU A 295 -2.98 -19.66 -0.91
C LEU A 295 -1.68 -20.45 -0.80
N ARG A 296 -1.41 -21.32 -1.79
CA ARG A 296 -0.13 -22.03 -1.86
C ARG A 296 1.05 -21.06 -1.95
N LEU A 297 0.95 -20.07 -2.85
CA LEU A 297 2.01 -19.07 -3.03
C LEU A 297 2.10 -18.10 -1.86
N HIS A 298 0.97 -17.73 -1.25
CA HIS A 298 0.92 -16.95 -0.01
C HIS A 298 1.76 -17.60 1.09
N HIS A 299 1.49 -18.87 1.41
CA HIS A 299 2.25 -19.56 2.46
C HIS A 299 3.73 -19.73 2.12
N LEU A 300 4.09 -19.90 0.83
CA LEU A 300 5.51 -19.90 0.44
C LEU A 300 6.16 -18.53 0.69
N CYS A 301 5.47 -17.42 0.39
CA CYS A 301 5.95 -16.09 0.74
C CYS A 301 6.09 -15.93 2.27
N CYS A 302 5.14 -16.42 3.08
CA CYS A 302 5.22 -16.37 4.54
C CYS A 302 6.44 -17.14 5.08
N ALA A 303 6.70 -18.32 4.53
CA ALA A 303 7.88 -19.10 4.88
C ALA A 303 9.19 -18.37 4.52
N ASP A 304 9.28 -17.80 3.31
CA ASP A 304 10.45 -17.01 2.88
C ASP A 304 10.67 -15.79 3.78
N TYR A 305 9.59 -15.13 4.19
CA TYR A 305 9.65 -13.96 5.05
C TYR A 305 10.17 -14.29 6.46
N LEU A 306 9.67 -15.36 7.07
CA LEU A 306 10.16 -15.86 8.36
C LEU A 306 11.62 -16.32 8.28
N MET A 307 12.04 -16.95 7.18
CA MET A 307 13.46 -17.28 6.96
C MET A 307 14.32 -16.02 6.90
N ALA A 308 13.87 -14.98 6.19
CA ALA A 308 14.57 -13.71 6.12
C ALA A 308 14.69 -13.03 7.50
N ILE A 309 13.65 -13.13 8.34
CA ILE A 309 13.69 -12.68 9.75
C ILE A 309 14.74 -13.50 10.52
N ALA A 310 14.70 -14.83 10.42
CA ALA A 310 15.62 -15.71 11.12
C ALA A 310 17.08 -15.40 10.74
N ASP A 311 17.37 -15.29 9.44
CA ASP A 311 18.68 -14.97 8.89
C ASP A 311 19.18 -13.61 9.39
N LYS A 312 18.32 -12.58 9.34
CA LYS A 312 18.65 -11.23 9.81
C LYS A 312 18.99 -11.20 11.30
N LEU A 313 18.28 -12.00 12.10
CA LEU A 313 18.45 -12.09 13.55
C LEU A 313 19.53 -13.08 13.98
N GLY A 314 20.18 -13.77 13.03
CA GLY A 314 21.18 -14.80 13.33
C GLY A 314 20.61 -16.00 14.08
N ARG A 315 19.32 -16.31 13.87
CA ARG A 315 18.62 -17.42 14.52
C ARG A 315 18.52 -18.61 13.55
N PRO A 316 18.67 -19.86 14.03
CA PRO A 316 18.39 -21.03 13.21
C PRO A 316 16.92 -21.05 12.77
N HIS A 317 16.63 -21.55 11.58
CA HIS A 317 15.26 -21.58 11.04
C HIS A 317 14.32 -22.44 11.90
N GLU A 318 14.86 -23.44 12.59
CA GLU A 318 14.15 -24.31 13.54
C GLU A 318 13.58 -23.54 14.74
N ALA A 319 14.08 -22.33 15.03
CA ALA A 319 13.50 -21.45 16.03
C ALA A 319 12.13 -20.88 15.61
N TYR A 320 11.77 -21.01 14.32
CA TYR A 320 10.49 -20.58 13.76
C TYR A 320 9.72 -21.78 13.21
N PRO A 321 9.01 -22.56 14.05
CA PRO A 321 8.24 -23.73 13.60
C PRO A 321 7.18 -23.39 12.54
N ALA A 322 6.72 -22.13 12.49
CA ALA A 322 5.82 -21.62 11.46
C ALA A 322 6.39 -21.73 10.03
N ILE A 323 7.72 -21.72 9.85
CA ILE A 323 8.35 -21.94 8.52
C ILE A 323 7.95 -23.33 7.99
N ALA A 324 8.07 -24.37 8.81
CA ALA A 324 7.69 -25.73 8.43
C ALA A 324 6.18 -25.83 8.19
N ALA A 325 5.37 -25.27 9.09
CA ALA A 325 3.90 -25.29 8.97
C ALA A 325 3.40 -24.63 7.68
N HIS A 326 3.96 -23.48 7.29
CA HIS A 326 3.62 -22.83 6.02
C HIS A 326 4.04 -23.67 4.80
N ARG A 327 5.22 -24.30 4.83
CA ARG A 327 5.68 -25.18 3.75
C ARG A 327 4.80 -26.43 3.61
N GLU A 328 4.42 -27.06 4.72
CA GLU A 328 3.51 -28.21 4.73
C GLU A 328 2.13 -27.82 4.19
N THR A 329 1.60 -26.68 4.63
CA THR A 329 0.32 -26.15 4.12
C THR A 329 0.41 -25.89 2.61
N ALA A 330 1.49 -25.26 2.14
CA ALA A 330 1.71 -25.02 0.71
C ALA A 330 1.86 -26.31 -0.11
N GLN A 331 2.39 -27.40 0.46
CA GLN A 331 2.49 -28.71 -0.19
C GLN A 331 1.13 -29.41 -0.29
N ALA A 332 0.26 -29.24 0.71
CA ALA A 332 -1.09 -29.81 0.73
C ALA A 332 -2.07 -29.06 -0.19
N LEU A 333 -1.83 -27.78 -0.45
CA LEU A 333 -2.67 -26.96 -1.32
C LEU A 333 -2.42 -27.24 -2.81
N PRO A 334 -3.47 -27.15 -3.67
CA PRO A 334 -3.33 -27.42 -5.08
C PRO A 334 -2.34 -26.45 -5.73
N ALA A 335 -1.43 -26.99 -6.53
CA ALA A 335 -0.64 -26.19 -7.45
C ALA A 335 -1.56 -25.58 -8.51
N HIS A 336 -1.21 -24.38 -8.96
CA HIS A 336 -1.92 -23.75 -10.04
C HIS A 336 -1.68 -24.52 -11.36
N SER A 337 -2.74 -25.07 -11.96
CA SER A 337 -2.65 -25.72 -13.26
C SER A 337 -2.43 -24.68 -14.36
N ARG A 338 -1.32 -24.82 -15.11
CA ARG A 338 -1.20 -24.19 -16.43
C ARG A 338 -2.38 -24.68 -17.28
N PRO A 339 -3.17 -23.82 -17.95
CA PRO A 339 -4.07 -24.31 -18.98
C PRO A 339 -3.23 -25.12 -19.96
N ALA A 340 -3.73 -26.29 -20.36
CA ALA A 340 -3.14 -27.05 -21.44
C ALA A 340 -2.91 -26.07 -22.60
N LYS A 341 -1.70 -26.06 -23.19
CA LYS A 341 -1.49 -25.32 -24.43
C LYS A 341 -2.62 -25.75 -25.38
N GLY A 342 -3.51 -24.81 -25.71
CA GLY A 342 -4.49 -25.04 -26.76
C GLY A 342 -3.75 -25.52 -28.01
N PRO A 343 -4.36 -26.38 -28.85
CA PRO A 343 -3.71 -26.84 -30.06
C PRO A 343 -3.26 -25.60 -30.86
N ALA A 344 -1.99 -25.59 -31.26
CA ALA A 344 -1.49 -24.57 -32.16
C ALA A 344 -2.33 -24.65 -33.44
N THR A 345 -3.16 -23.64 -33.69
CA THR A 345 -3.91 -23.45 -34.93
C THR A 345 -3.20 -22.46 -35.82
#